data_AF-W2L1Y8-F1
#
_entry.id   AF-W2L1Y8-F1
#
_cell.length_a   1.000
_cell.length_b   1.000
_cell.length_c   1.000
_cell.angle_alpha   90.00
_cell.angle_beta   90.00
_cell.angle_gamma   90.00
#
_symmetry.space_group_name_H-M   'P 1'
#
loop_
_entity.id
_entity.type
_entity.pdbx_description
1 polymer ?
#
loop_
_entity_poly.entity_id
_entity_poly.type
_entity_poly.pdbx_seq_one_letter_code
_entity_poly.pdbx_strand_id
1 'polypeptide(L)'
;MELLGIKLTGWLMLVTPRLLLCLLSFIVDAVLYQVVGKLSRHQKVEIQREKQEKALLLFASSWPTLVFLVRPFSNTFETLILALCFAVLFLVNPHRRVLCGLMHVQSFLLGSLLAIGFFTRFTFPVFFFPLGVELVRQQDALVVVAARKKDVSMSPSIARRLAATIAVAMQGFVAFVVWSALLIFVDTLYFRPELFEGELDRIFLEKIAANAVIAPLNNLLYNVQYDNLELHGVHPRLTHLTVNMPMLFGPVFLVFLVKFFRYPDHSFFGSACVFFPLLCLSLAPHQEPRFLLPAIVPLHLFTALRGRIGIVRFLTKNRLGKLVWIVLNVVLTLFFGVLHQGGVVPMLLSLSSFASNPVENISTTWLPSYCNFDGMDNISLGMVGTVPLVFAKTYMPPRFLLSGMTVKSSFQVVDVAGNSAAGLSELLGLDVPVSAAFLVLPASVEVRDVVPFSSGLSTSKLGRCFPHISTEDLSFEQFSLDLYLVQRTPGEAL
;
A
#
# COMPACT_ATOMS: atom_id res chain seq x y z
N MET A 1 -16.63 4.99 -14.97
CA MET A 1 -16.16 4.75 -16.37
C MET A 1 -17.29 4.14 -17.18
N GLU A 2 -17.83 2.99 -16.79
CA GLU A 2 -19.00 2.38 -17.47
C GLU A 2 -20.25 3.27 -17.46
N LEU A 3 -20.55 3.91 -16.33
CA LEU A 3 -21.64 4.91 -16.21
C LEU A 3 -21.45 6.14 -17.13
N LEU A 4 -20.24 6.36 -17.64
CA LEU A 4 -19.90 7.44 -18.58
C LEU A 4 -19.78 6.93 -20.02
N GLY A 5 -20.14 5.67 -20.29
CA GLY A 5 -20.00 5.04 -21.61
C GLY A 5 -18.54 4.79 -22.04
N ILE A 6 -17.58 4.90 -21.13
CA ILE A 6 -16.15 4.71 -21.43
C ILE A 6 -15.83 3.21 -21.28
N LYS A 7 -15.40 2.56 -22.37
CA LYS A 7 -14.91 1.18 -22.34
C LYS A 7 -13.68 1.07 -21.43
N LEU A 8 -13.75 0.17 -20.45
CA LEU A 8 -12.66 -0.05 -19.51
C LEU A 8 -11.51 -0.78 -20.22
N THR A 9 -10.29 -0.24 -20.10
CA THR A 9 -9.05 -0.86 -20.60
C THR A 9 -8.07 -1.04 -19.46
N GLY A 10 -7.16 -2.02 -19.59
CA GLY A 10 -6.06 -2.21 -18.63
C GLY A 10 -5.22 -0.95 -18.41
N TRP A 11 -4.96 -0.18 -19.46
CA TRP A 11 -4.23 1.09 -19.37
C TRP A 11 -4.99 2.13 -18.52
N LEU A 12 -6.31 2.26 -18.73
CA LEU A 12 -7.13 3.21 -17.98
C LEU A 12 -7.21 2.81 -16.49
N MET A 13 -7.31 1.50 -16.22
CA MET A 13 -7.27 0.93 -14.88
C MET A 13 -5.91 1.09 -14.18
N LEU A 14 -4.83 1.25 -14.95
CA LEU A 14 -3.50 1.54 -14.41
C LEU A 14 -3.30 3.03 -14.13
N VAL A 15 -3.59 3.90 -15.10
CA VAL A 15 -3.23 5.32 -15.05
C VAL A 15 -4.18 6.12 -14.17
N THR A 16 -5.50 5.85 -14.25
CA THR A 16 -6.50 6.65 -13.52
C THR A 16 -6.28 6.61 -12.00
N PRO A 17 -6.15 5.43 -11.36
CA PRO A 17 -5.93 5.39 -9.92
C PRO A 17 -4.59 6.02 -9.51
N ARG A 18 -3.54 5.88 -10.35
CA ARG A 18 -2.22 6.45 -10.06
C ARG A 18 -2.22 7.98 -10.14
N LEU A 19 -2.89 8.56 -11.15
CA LEU A 19 -3.05 10.01 -11.24
C LEU A 19 -3.85 10.55 -10.06
N LEU A 20 -4.96 9.89 -9.69
CA LEU A 20 -5.75 10.26 -8.52
C LEU A 20 -4.90 10.24 -7.24
N LEU A 21 -4.11 9.18 -7.04
CA LEU A 21 -3.28 9.04 -5.84
C LEU A 21 -2.08 9.98 -5.81
N CYS A 22 -1.52 10.30 -6.97
CA CYS A 22 -0.54 11.38 -7.09
C CYS A 22 -1.14 12.71 -6.63
N LEU A 23 -2.35 13.06 -7.09
CA LEU A 23 -3.07 14.26 -6.65
C LEU A 23 -3.36 14.23 -5.15
N LEU A 24 -3.83 13.09 -4.63
CA LEU A 24 -4.11 12.92 -3.20
C LEU A 24 -2.85 12.95 -2.34
N SER A 25 -1.68 12.55 -2.86
CA SER A 25 -0.43 12.57 -2.07
C SER A 25 -0.03 13.98 -1.62
N PHE A 26 -0.41 15.03 -2.35
CA PHE A 26 -0.20 16.43 -1.95
C PHE A 26 -0.96 16.82 -0.67
N ILE A 27 -1.97 16.05 -0.26
CA ILE A 27 -2.60 16.21 1.05
C ILE A 27 -1.57 15.98 2.16
N VAL A 28 -0.67 15.01 2.01
CA VAL A 28 0.38 14.73 3.00
C VAL A 28 1.34 15.91 3.10
N ASP A 29 1.76 16.50 1.98
CA ASP A 29 2.56 17.73 1.96
C ASP A 29 1.87 18.87 2.72
N ALA A 30 0.60 19.13 2.38
CA ALA A 30 -0.17 20.19 3.02
C ALA A 30 -0.28 19.97 4.54
N VAL A 31 -0.55 18.74 4.98
CA VAL A 31 -0.59 18.38 6.39
C VAL A 31 0.77 18.60 7.06
N LEU A 32 1.85 18.07 6.49
CA LEU A 32 3.19 18.23 7.06
C LEU A 32 3.55 19.70 7.21
N TYR A 33 3.34 20.50 6.17
CA TYR A 33 3.62 21.94 6.19
C TYR A 33 2.84 22.66 7.31
N GLN A 34 1.53 22.42 7.40
CA GLN A 34 0.67 23.12 8.36
C GLN A 34 0.93 22.67 9.80
N VAL A 35 1.09 21.36 10.04
CA VAL A 35 1.33 20.80 11.38
C VAL A 35 2.71 21.21 11.89
N VAL A 36 3.77 21.15 11.06
CA VAL A 36 5.11 21.64 11.44
C VAL A 36 5.07 23.12 11.79
N GLY A 37 4.36 23.93 11.00
CA GLY A 37 4.16 25.36 11.25
C GLY A 37 3.47 25.61 12.59
N LYS A 38 2.34 24.93 12.83
CA LYS A 38 1.56 25.04 14.07
C LYS A 38 2.39 24.68 15.30
N LEU A 39 3.13 23.58 15.25
CA LEU A 39 3.95 23.09 16.36
C LEU A 39 5.22 23.94 16.58
N SER A 40 5.64 24.71 15.58
CA SER A 40 6.79 25.61 15.66
C SER A 40 6.43 27.09 15.85
N ARG A 41 5.15 27.42 16.06
CA ARG A 41 4.64 28.81 16.13
C ARG A 41 5.31 29.73 17.16
N HIS A 42 5.92 29.15 18.19
CA HIS A 42 6.61 29.90 19.25
C HIS A 42 8.06 30.26 18.88
N GLN A 43 8.54 29.79 17.72
CA GLN A 43 9.89 30.04 17.23
C GLN A 43 9.88 31.23 16.25
N LYS A 44 11.06 31.81 15.98
CA LYS A 44 11.21 32.85 14.97
C LYS A 44 10.69 32.37 13.61
N VAL A 45 10.09 33.28 12.84
CA VAL A 45 9.46 32.99 11.54
C VAL A 45 10.43 32.33 10.58
N GLU A 46 11.70 32.76 10.53
CA GLU A 46 12.69 32.13 9.64
C GLU A 46 12.93 30.66 10.00
N ILE A 47 12.92 30.34 11.29
CA ILE A 47 13.16 28.98 11.76
C ILE A 47 11.94 28.08 11.56
N GLN A 48 10.74 28.64 11.76
CA GLN A 48 9.49 27.95 11.42
C GLN A 48 9.49 27.57 9.94
N ARG A 49 9.76 28.54 9.07
CA ARG A 49 9.81 28.34 7.61
C ARG A 49 10.87 27.32 7.22
N GLU A 50 12.09 27.43 7.77
CA GLU A 50 13.16 26.47 7.50
C GLU A 50 12.76 25.03 7.87
N LYS A 51 12.03 24.82 8.97
CA LYS A 51 11.52 23.49 9.36
C LYS A 51 10.47 22.96 8.40
N GLN A 52 9.54 23.82 7.99
CA GLN A 52 8.47 23.46 7.05
C GLN A 52 9.06 23.06 5.69
N GLU A 53 9.95 23.88 5.14
CA GLU A 53 10.62 23.62 3.86
C GLU A 53 11.44 22.32 3.90
N LYS A 54 12.16 22.07 4.98
CA LYS A 54 12.94 20.82 5.13
C LYS A 54 12.07 19.59 5.30
N ALA A 55 10.93 19.70 5.97
CA ALA A 55 9.98 18.60 6.09
C ALA A 55 9.46 18.18 4.70
N LEU A 56 9.03 19.18 3.91
CA LEU A 56 8.57 18.97 2.54
C LEU A 56 9.68 18.45 1.63
N LEU A 57 10.87 19.05 1.68
CA LEU A 57 11.99 18.64 0.83
C LEU A 57 12.34 17.16 1.04
N LEU A 58 12.49 16.73 2.29
CA LEU A 58 12.81 15.33 2.58
C LEU A 58 11.65 14.40 2.23
N PHE A 59 10.40 14.77 2.55
CA PHE A 59 9.24 13.95 2.22
C PHE A 59 9.06 13.79 0.70
N ALA A 60 9.02 14.88 -0.05
CA ALA A 60 8.77 14.92 -1.49
C ALA A 60 9.90 14.28 -2.31
N SER A 61 11.13 14.29 -1.80
CA SER A 61 12.28 13.65 -2.46
C SER A 61 12.55 12.21 -1.97
N SER A 62 11.72 11.67 -1.08
CA SER A 62 11.87 10.29 -0.62
C SER A 62 11.26 9.30 -1.62
N TRP A 63 11.95 8.18 -1.87
CA TRP A 63 11.51 7.19 -2.84
C TRP A 63 10.15 6.54 -2.51
N PRO A 64 9.72 6.34 -1.24
CA PRO A 64 8.39 5.80 -0.98
C PRO A 64 7.29 6.78 -1.38
N THR A 65 7.54 8.08 -1.27
CA THR A 65 6.63 9.12 -1.80
C THR A 65 6.54 9.03 -3.31
N LEU A 66 7.68 8.96 -4.00
CA LEU A 66 7.73 8.93 -5.46
C LEU A 66 7.15 7.64 -6.07
N VAL A 67 7.25 6.51 -5.34
CA VAL A 67 6.93 5.19 -5.88
C VAL A 67 5.68 4.58 -5.28
N PHE A 68 5.51 4.58 -3.96
CA PHE A 68 4.41 3.91 -3.29
C PHE A 68 3.18 4.80 -3.11
N LEU A 69 3.35 6.07 -2.75
CA LEU A 69 2.21 6.97 -2.52
C LEU A 69 1.43 7.33 -3.81
N VAL A 70 2.01 7.05 -4.98
CA VAL A 70 1.33 7.19 -6.27
C VAL A 70 0.67 5.89 -6.76
N ARG A 71 0.72 4.80 -5.98
CA ARG A 71 0.14 3.49 -6.33
C ARG A 71 -1.11 3.18 -5.50
N PRO A 72 -2.08 2.44 -6.05
CA PRO A 72 -3.35 2.08 -5.40
C PRO A 72 -3.18 0.98 -4.35
N PHE A 73 -2.29 1.20 -3.39
CA PHE A 73 -2.17 0.37 -2.21
C PHE A 73 -3.10 0.88 -1.12
N SER A 74 -3.75 -0.03 -0.40
CA SER A 74 -4.47 0.34 0.82
C SER A 74 -3.53 0.95 1.87
N ASN A 75 -2.22 0.65 1.85
CA ASN A 75 -1.21 1.32 2.68
C ASN A 75 -1.04 2.82 2.32
N THR A 76 -1.24 3.19 1.06
CA THR A 76 -1.23 4.60 0.63
C THR A 76 -2.43 5.32 1.23
N PHE A 77 -3.63 4.72 1.16
CA PHE A 77 -4.82 5.27 1.81
C PHE A 77 -4.66 5.34 3.33
N GLU A 78 -4.11 4.30 3.96
CA GLU A 78 -3.77 4.27 5.39
C GLU A 78 -2.84 5.45 5.78
N THR A 79 -1.86 5.76 4.93
CA THR A 79 -0.95 6.91 5.09
C THR A 79 -1.68 8.24 4.98
N LEU A 80 -2.57 8.41 3.98
CA LEU A 80 -3.38 9.62 3.81
C LEU A 80 -4.29 9.85 5.02
N ILE A 81 -4.98 8.81 5.49
CA ILE A 81 -5.88 8.88 6.65
C ILE A 81 -5.07 9.21 7.91
N LEU A 82 -3.89 8.62 8.10
CA LEU A 82 -3.01 8.96 9.22
C LEU A 82 -2.56 10.42 9.17
N ALA A 83 -2.20 10.94 7.99
CA ALA A 83 -1.89 12.37 7.82
C ALA A 83 -3.08 13.25 8.22
N LEU A 84 -4.30 12.91 7.78
CA LEU A 84 -5.51 13.62 8.21
C LEU A 84 -5.74 13.53 9.73
N CYS A 85 -5.44 12.40 10.37
CA CYS A 85 -5.49 12.30 11.83
C CYS A 85 -4.51 13.28 12.51
N PHE A 86 -3.29 13.43 12.01
CA PHE A 86 -2.34 14.45 12.48
C PHE A 86 -2.87 15.87 12.27
N ALA A 87 -3.48 16.14 11.12
CA ALA A 87 -4.09 17.43 10.82
C ALA A 87 -5.24 17.75 11.80
N VAL A 88 -6.14 16.80 12.05
CA VAL A 88 -7.23 16.97 13.01
C VAL A 88 -6.69 17.16 14.42
N LEU A 89 -5.69 16.38 14.82
CA LEU A 89 -5.11 16.46 16.16
C LEU A 89 -4.47 17.83 16.45
N PHE A 90 -3.82 18.46 15.46
CA PHE A 90 -3.04 19.69 15.71
C PHE A 90 -3.63 20.97 15.14
N LEU A 91 -4.45 20.90 14.08
CA LEU A 91 -4.95 22.07 13.37
C LEU A 91 -6.40 22.41 13.73
N VAL A 92 -7.22 21.41 14.09
CA VAL A 92 -8.62 21.64 14.47
C VAL A 92 -8.68 22.25 15.88
N ASN A 93 -9.51 23.27 16.05
CA ASN A 93 -9.71 23.90 17.36
C ASN A 93 -10.37 22.90 18.34
N PRO A 94 -9.72 22.54 19.45
CA PRO A 94 -10.24 21.54 20.39
C PRO A 94 -11.50 22.02 21.13
N HIS A 95 -11.75 23.33 21.20
CA HIS A 95 -12.94 23.89 21.84
C HIS A 95 -14.17 23.88 20.94
N ARG A 96 -14.02 23.66 19.63
CA ARG A 96 -15.14 23.69 18.69
C ARG A 96 -16.04 22.47 18.89
N ARG A 97 -17.36 22.71 18.97
CA ARG A 97 -18.40 21.69 19.19
C ARG A 97 -19.29 21.49 17.97
N VAL A 98 -19.91 20.32 17.86
CA VAL A 98 -20.95 19.94 16.86
C VAL A 98 -22.14 19.29 17.56
N LEU A 99 -23.20 18.96 16.80
CA LEU A 99 -24.44 18.35 17.30
C LEU A 99 -25.00 19.14 18.49
N CYS A 100 -25.36 20.41 18.27
CA CYS A 100 -25.92 21.29 19.30
C CYS A 100 -25.05 21.43 20.58
N GLY A 101 -23.73 21.22 20.47
CA GLY A 101 -22.80 21.32 21.60
C GLY A 101 -22.40 19.98 22.23
N LEU A 102 -23.00 18.87 21.81
CA LEU A 102 -22.82 17.55 22.42
C LEU A 102 -21.41 16.97 22.23
N MET A 103 -20.78 17.20 21.07
CA MET A 103 -19.51 16.54 20.72
C MET A 103 -18.42 17.54 20.36
N HIS A 104 -17.17 17.27 20.73
CA HIS A 104 -16.02 17.98 20.17
C HIS A 104 -15.83 17.60 18.69
N VAL A 105 -15.62 18.60 17.82
CA VAL A 105 -15.30 18.36 16.40
C VAL A 105 -14.09 17.44 16.27
N GLN A 106 -13.06 17.67 17.09
CA GLN A 106 -11.81 16.91 17.05
C GLN A 106 -12.05 15.42 17.35
N SER A 107 -12.80 15.11 18.41
CA SER A 107 -13.13 13.73 18.79
C SER A 107 -14.02 13.03 17.76
N PHE A 108 -15.02 13.75 17.23
CA PHE A 108 -15.89 13.24 16.17
C PHE A 108 -15.08 12.87 14.92
N LEU A 109 -14.28 13.81 14.40
CA LEU A 109 -13.47 13.59 13.21
C LEU A 109 -12.43 12.48 13.39
N LEU A 110 -11.74 12.41 14.54
CA LEU A 110 -10.77 11.34 14.81
C LEU A 110 -11.45 9.96 14.94
N GLY A 111 -12.65 9.89 15.55
CA GLY A 111 -13.44 8.66 15.58
C GLY A 111 -13.89 8.21 14.19
N SER A 112 -14.31 9.16 13.33
CA SER A 112 -14.64 8.89 11.92
C SER A 112 -13.44 8.38 11.13
N LEU A 113 -12.29 9.05 11.24
CA LEU A 113 -11.06 8.64 10.55
C LEU A 113 -10.54 7.30 11.05
N LEU A 114 -10.71 6.98 12.34
CA LEU A 114 -10.41 5.64 12.88
C LEU A 114 -11.26 4.57 12.19
N ALA A 115 -12.57 4.80 12.00
CA ALA A 115 -13.44 3.85 11.31
C ALA A 115 -13.02 3.70 9.83
N ILE A 116 -12.85 4.81 9.11
CA ILE A 116 -12.44 4.79 7.70
C ILE A 116 -11.09 4.06 7.54
N GLY A 117 -10.13 4.34 8.41
CA GLY A 117 -8.83 3.68 8.40
C GLY A 117 -8.91 2.20 8.76
N PHE A 118 -9.74 1.80 9.74
CA PHE A 118 -9.93 0.40 10.11
C PHE A 118 -10.54 -0.44 8.99
N PHE A 119 -11.51 0.12 8.25
CA PHE A 119 -12.09 -0.51 7.05
C PHE A 119 -11.18 -0.45 5.83
N THR A 120 -10.25 0.51 5.76
CA THR A 120 -9.19 0.51 4.75
C THR A 120 -8.18 -0.62 5.02
N ARG A 121 -7.73 -0.76 6.28
CA ARG A 121 -6.86 -1.84 6.75
C ARG A 121 -7.09 -2.11 8.23
N PHE A 122 -7.23 -3.39 8.59
CA PHE A 122 -7.41 -3.80 9.99
C PHE A 122 -6.21 -3.44 10.89
N THR A 123 -5.04 -3.15 10.31
CA THR A 123 -3.82 -2.70 11.00
C THR A 123 -3.84 -1.23 11.42
N PHE A 124 -4.70 -0.40 10.83
CA PHE A 124 -4.71 1.05 11.08
C PHE A 124 -4.86 1.47 12.55
N PRO A 125 -5.68 0.80 13.39
CA PRO A 125 -5.80 1.14 14.81
C PRO A 125 -4.46 1.17 15.54
N VAL A 126 -3.48 0.37 15.09
CA VAL A 126 -2.11 0.37 15.64
C VAL A 126 -1.43 1.72 15.41
N PHE A 127 -1.54 2.30 14.21
CA PHE A 127 -1.01 3.64 13.90
C PHE A 127 -1.79 4.74 14.61
N PHE A 128 -3.11 4.57 14.75
CA PHE A 128 -3.96 5.55 15.42
C PHE A 128 -3.75 5.59 16.94
N PHE A 129 -3.41 4.47 17.57
CA PHE A 129 -3.38 4.35 19.04
C PHE A 129 -2.58 5.45 19.75
N PRO A 130 -1.32 5.79 19.35
CA PRO A 130 -0.59 6.90 19.95
C PRO A 130 -1.33 8.25 19.83
N LEU A 131 -2.01 8.51 18.69
CA LEU A 131 -2.78 9.73 18.47
C LEU A 131 -4.02 9.78 19.36
N GLY A 132 -4.69 8.64 19.57
CA GLY A 132 -5.82 8.53 20.50
C GLY A 132 -5.42 8.83 21.95
N VAL A 133 -4.27 8.31 22.39
CA VAL A 133 -3.70 8.63 23.71
C VAL A 133 -3.36 10.11 23.82
N GLU A 134 -2.75 10.69 22.80
CA GLU A 134 -2.42 12.11 22.76
C GLU A 134 -3.66 13.01 22.74
N LEU A 135 -4.74 12.62 22.06
CA LEU A 135 -6.04 13.31 22.12
C LEU A 135 -6.55 13.37 23.55
N VAL A 136 -6.58 12.23 24.25
CA VAL A 136 -7.01 12.15 25.65
C VAL A 136 -6.14 13.05 26.53
N ARG A 137 -4.82 13.00 26.35
CA ARG A 137 -3.87 13.84 27.09
C ARG A 137 -4.11 15.34 26.86
N GLN A 138 -4.36 15.75 25.62
CA GLN A 138 -4.66 17.15 25.28
C GLN A 138 -5.98 17.61 25.91
N GLN A 139 -7.01 16.77 25.89
CA GLN A 139 -8.30 17.11 26.49
C GLN A 139 -8.24 17.17 28.02
N ASP A 140 -7.52 16.25 28.67
CA ASP A 140 -7.26 16.33 30.12
C ASP A 140 -6.52 17.63 30.49
N ALA A 141 -5.51 18.01 29.71
CA ALA A 141 -4.80 19.28 29.92
C ALA A 141 -5.73 20.50 29.82
N LEU A 142 -6.68 20.51 28.88
CA LEU A 142 -7.67 21.59 28.75
C LEU A 142 -8.61 21.66 29.95
N VAL A 143 -9.03 20.51 30.51
CA VAL A 143 -9.85 20.47 31.73
C VAL A 143 -9.09 21.05 32.92
N VAL A 144 -7.81 20.71 33.07
CA VAL A 144 -6.95 21.25 34.13
C VAL A 144 -6.78 22.76 33.99
N VAL A 145 -6.51 23.26 32.79
CA VAL A 145 -6.38 24.71 32.54
C VAL A 145 -7.69 25.45 32.79
N ALA A 146 -8.83 24.89 32.36
CA ALA A 146 -10.14 25.49 32.59
C ALA A 146 -10.49 25.57 34.08
N ALA A 147 -10.16 24.54 34.87
CA ALA A 147 -10.36 24.53 36.31
C ALA A 147 -9.52 25.63 37.00
N ARG A 148 -8.22 25.74 36.63
CA ARG A 148 -7.32 26.77 37.18
C ARG A 148 -7.72 28.20 36.82
N LYS A 149 -8.39 28.40 35.67
CA LYS A 149 -8.92 29.72 35.28
C LYS A 149 -10.08 30.16 36.18
N LYS A 150 -10.86 29.21 36.71
CA LYS A 150 -11.97 29.49 37.63
C LYS A 150 -11.47 29.73 39.05
N ASP A 151 -10.46 28.98 39.48
CA ASP A 151 -9.80 29.14 40.79
C ASP A 151 -8.35 28.64 40.70
N VAL A 152 -7.38 29.52 40.98
CA VAL A 152 -5.93 29.25 40.86
C VAL A 152 -5.48 28.12 41.79
N SER A 153 -6.17 27.94 42.93
CA SER A 153 -5.82 26.94 43.95
C SER A 153 -6.45 25.56 43.70
N MET A 154 -7.47 25.48 42.84
CA MET A 154 -8.27 24.27 42.68
C MET A 154 -7.77 23.40 41.52
N SER A 155 -7.14 22.26 41.85
CA SER A 155 -6.97 21.17 40.89
C SER A 155 -8.28 20.38 40.73
N PRO A 156 -8.70 20.00 39.52
CA PRO A 156 -9.86 19.14 39.35
C PRO A 156 -9.62 17.78 40.00
N SER A 157 -10.63 17.23 40.68
CA SER A 157 -10.54 15.91 41.29
C SER A 157 -10.23 14.83 40.25
N ILE A 158 -9.56 13.75 40.68
CA ILE A 158 -9.23 12.61 39.82
C ILE A 158 -10.49 12.05 39.16
N ALA A 159 -11.60 11.94 39.90
CA ALA A 159 -12.89 11.50 39.38
C ALA A 159 -13.40 12.39 38.23
N ARG A 160 -13.27 13.72 38.34
CA ARG A 160 -13.68 14.66 37.29
C ARG A 160 -12.82 14.51 36.03
N ARG A 161 -11.51 14.33 36.18
CA ARG A 161 -10.58 14.10 35.07
C ARG A 161 -10.85 12.79 34.36
N LEU A 162 -11.10 11.72 35.11
CA LEU A 162 -11.47 10.41 34.59
C LEU A 162 -12.81 10.47 33.83
N ALA A 163 -13.83 11.11 34.41
CA ALA A 163 -15.12 11.29 33.76
C ALA A 163 -15.01 12.07 32.43
N ALA A 164 -14.20 13.14 32.41
CA ALA A 164 -13.94 13.89 31.18
C ALA A 164 -13.21 13.06 30.12
N THR A 165 -12.25 12.23 30.54
CA THR A 165 -11.53 11.30 29.67
C THR A 165 -12.47 10.27 29.04
N ILE A 166 -13.32 9.65 29.87
CA ILE A 166 -14.34 8.69 29.40
C ILE A 166 -15.30 9.38 28.43
N ALA A 167 -15.75 10.60 28.73
CA ALA A 167 -16.63 11.34 27.84
C ALA A 167 -16.01 11.60 26.46
N VAL A 168 -14.72 11.96 26.39
CA VAL A 168 -13.99 12.14 25.12
C VAL A 168 -13.88 10.83 24.36
N ALA A 169 -13.53 9.73 25.04
CA ALA A 169 -13.45 8.41 24.43
C ALA A 169 -14.82 7.96 23.89
N MET A 170 -15.89 8.15 24.64
CA MET A 170 -17.26 7.82 24.23
C MET A 170 -17.69 8.63 23.01
N GLN A 171 -17.34 9.91 22.92
CA GLN A 171 -17.63 10.72 21.73
C GLN A 171 -16.94 10.15 20.48
N GLY A 172 -15.65 9.82 20.58
CA GLY A 172 -14.93 9.18 19.47
C GLY A 172 -15.51 7.81 19.11
N PHE A 173 -15.88 7.01 20.10
CA PHE A 173 -16.48 5.70 19.92
C PHE A 173 -17.83 5.76 19.20
N VAL A 174 -18.72 6.70 19.57
CA VAL A 174 -19.99 6.89 18.87
C VAL A 174 -19.76 7.23 17.39
N ALA A 175 -18.82 8.13 17.09
CA ALA A 175 -18.48 8.46 15.70
C ALA A 175 -17.92 7.24 14.95
N PHE A 176 -17.07 6.43 15.60
CA PHE A 176 -16.54 5.20 15.04
C PHE A 176 -17.64 4.19 14.70
N VAL A 177 -18.59 3.96 15.61
CA VAL A 177 -19.69 3.01 15.43
C VAL A 177 -20.60 3.44 14.27
N VAL A 178 -20.97 4.72 14.20
CA VAL A 178 -21.82 5.25 13.12
C VAL A 178 -21.16 5.05 11.76
N TRP A 179 -19.87 5.40 11.63
CA TRP A 179 -19.14 5.19 10.38
C TRP A 179 -18.93 3.72 10.05
N SER A 180 -18.67 2.87 11.06
CA SER A 180 -18.53 1.43 10.85
C SER A 180 -19.83 0.81 10.34
N ALA A 181 -20.97 1.20 10.89
CA ALA A 181 -22.28 0.73 10.42
C ALA A 181 -22.55 1.15 8.96
N LEU A 182 -22.21 2.39 8.60
CA LEU A 182 -22.32 2.86 7.22
C LEU A 182 -21.41 2.07 6.27
N LEU A 183 -20.17 1.80 6.66
CA LEU A 183 -19.21 1.07 5.83
C LEU A 183 -19.61 -0.40 5.67
N ILE A 184 -20.07 -1.06 6.75
CA ILE A 184 -20.63 -2.41 6.68
C ILE A 184 -21.83 -2.44 5.73
N PHE A 185 -22.72 -1.46 5.79
CA PHE A 185 -23.86 -1.37 4.90
C PHE A 185 -23.41 -1.26 3.43
N VAL A 186 -22.49 -0.34 3.13
CA VAL A 186 -21.96 -0.14 1.77
C VAL A 186 -21.24 -1.39 1.25
N ASP A 187 -20.39 -2.02 2.06
CA ASP A 187 -19.67 -3.23 1.67
C ASP A 187 -20.64 -4.40 1.46
N THR A 188 -21.65 -4.56 2.32
CA THR A 188 -22.66 -5.62 2.17
C THR A 188 -23.48 -5.39 0.89
N LEU A 189 -23.86 -4.15 0.59
CA LEU A 189 -24.56 -3.82 -0.65
C LEU A 189 -23.70 -4.11 -1.89
N TYR A 190 -22.41 -3.84 -1.82
CA TYR A 190 -21.48 -4.05 -2.93
C TYR A 190 -21.19 -5.54 -3.17
N PHE A 191 -20.90 -6.31 -2.12
CA PHE A 191 -20.47 -7.71 -2.23
C PHE A 191 -21.62 -8.71 -2.23
N ARG A 192 -22.79 -8.35 -1.67
CA ARG A 192 -23.96 -9.23 -1.50
C ARG A 192 -25.27 -8.48 -1.83
N PRO A 193 -25.41 -7.92 -3.05
CA PRO A 193 -26.59 -7.13 -3.43
C PRO A 193 -27.90 -7.92 -3.30
N GLU A 194 -27.87 -9.24 -3.49
CA GLU A 194 -29.02 -10.13 -3.35
C GLU A 194 -29.61 -10.19 -1.93
N LEU A 195 -28.90 -9.67 -0.91
CA LEU A 195 -29.44 -9.53 0.44
C LEU A 195 -30.44 -8.36 0.56
N PHE A 196 -30.39 -7.40 -0.37
CA PHE A 196 -31.23 -6.19 -0.35
C PHE A 196 -32.48 -6.33 -1.23
N GLU A 197 -32.70 -7.48 -1.84
CA GLU A 197 -33.92 -7.79 -2.60
C GLU A 197 -35.02 -8.30 -1.65
N GLY A 198 -36.18 -7.62 -1.63
CA GLY A 198 -37.36 -8.01 -0.84
C GLY A 198 -38.08 -6.84 -0.14
N GLU A 199 -39.13 -7.15 0.64
CA GLU A 199 -39.84 -6.18 1.49
C GLU A 199 -39.08 -5.93 2.80
N LEU A 200 -39.19 -4.71 3.33
CA LEU A 200 -38.47 -4.24 4.53
C LEU A 200 -39.11 -4.77 5.82
N ASP A 201 -38.94 -6.06 6.10
CA ASP A 201 -39.47 -6.74 7.28
C ASP A 201 -38.40 -7.10 8.32
N ARG A 202 -38.82 -7.55 9.52
CA ARG A 202 -37.88 -8.02 10.56
C ARG A 202 -36.95 -9.14 10.07
N ILE A 203 -37.49 -10.05 9.25
CA ILE A 203 -36.75 -11.17 8.66
C ILE A 203 -35.66 -10.65 7.70
N PHE A 204 -35.95 -9.58 6.96
CA PHE A 204 -34.97 -8.92 6.08
C PHE A 204 -33.80 -8.35 6.88
N LEU A 205 -34.07 -7.68 8.01
CA LEU A 205 -33.03 -7.14 8.89
C LEU A 205 -32.18 -8.24 9.54
N GLU A 206 -32.79 -9.35 9.96
CA GLU A 206 -32.07 -10.51 10.51
C GLU A 206 -31.17 -11.17 9.45
N LYS A 207 -31.68 -11.33 8.22
CA LYS A 207 -30.92 -11.87 7.07
C LYS A 207 -29.69 -11.03 6.76
N ILE A 208 -29.84 -9.70 6.74
CA ILE A 208 -28.71 -8.78 6.52
C ILE A 208 -27.72 -8.84 7.69
N ALA A 209 -28.20 -8.79 8.93
CA ALA A 209 -27.34 -8.83 10.10
C ALA A 209 -26.49 -10.11 10.18
N ALA A 210 -27.07 -11.26 9.82
CA ALA A 210 -26.39 -12.55 9.83
C ALA A 210 -25.34 -12.69 8.71
N ASN A 211 -25.51 -11.99 7.59
CA ASN A 211 -24.66 -12.12 6.39
C ASN A 211 -23.90 -10.82 6.07
N ALA A 212 -23.81 -9.91 7.03
CA ALA A 212 -23.16 -8.62 6.87
C ALA A 212 -21.67 -8.80 6.56
N VAL A 213 -21.18 -8.05 5.56
CA VAL A 213 -19.77 -8.07 5.19
C VAL A 213 -19.01 -7.12 6.11
N ILE A 214 -18.27 -7.69 7.06
CA ILE A 214 -17.41 -6.94 7.98
C ILE A 214 -15.96 -7.08 7.50
N ALA A 215 -15.55 -6.22 6.55
CA ALA A 215 -14.26 -6.32 5.88
C ALA A 215 -13.04 -6.41 6.83
N PRO A 216 -12.91 -5.60 7.91
CA PRO A 216 -11.79 -5.73 8.85
C PRO A 216 -11.74 -7.09 9.54
N LEU A 217 -12.90 -7.64 9.91
CA LEU A 217 -12.99 -8.93 10.60
C LEU A 217 -12.64 -10.06 9.64
N ASN A 218 -13.16 -10.03 8.41
CA ASN A 218 -12.83 -11.00 7.37
C ASN A 218 -11.33 -11.00 7.06
N ASN A 219 -10.72 -9.81 6.97
CA ASN A 219 -9.29 -9.65 6.73
C ASN A 219 -8.46 -10.15 7.92
N LEU A 220 -8.89 -9.88 9.15
CA LEU A 220 -8.23 -10.41 10.35
C LEU A 220 -8.29 -11.94 10.40
N LEU A 221 -9.47 -12.55 10.21
CA LEU A 221 -9.65 -14.00 10.23
C LEU A 221 -8.80 -14.70 9.16
N TYR A 222 -8.69 -14.10 7.97
CA TYR A 222 -7.81 -14.57 6.91
C TYR A 222 -6.32 -14.56 7.33
N ASN A 223 -5.86 -13.46 7.96
CA ASN A 223 -4.46 -13.28 8.39
C ASN A 223 -4.10 -13.97 9.71
N VAL A 224 -5.03 -14.62 10.39
CA VAL A 224 -4.76 -15.44 11.59
C VAL A 224 -4.42 -16.88 11.21
N GLN A 225 -4.89 -17.37 10.06
CA GLN A 225 -4.67 -18.74 9.59
C GLN A 225 -3.26 -18.89 8.99
N TYR A 226 -2.38 -19.63 9.67
CA TYR A 226 -0.96 -19.78 9.31
C TYR A 226 -0.72 -20.23 7.86
N ASP A 227 -1.53 -21.17 7.36
CA ASP A 227 -1.43 -21.70 5.99
C ASP A 227 -1.57 -20.60 4.92
N ASN A 228 -2.34 -19.54 5.21
CA ASN A 228 -2.45 -18.37 4.33
C ASN A 228 -1.21 -17.46 4.39
N LEU A 229 -0.47 -17.43 5.52
CA LEU A 229 0.74 -16.62 5.66
C LEU A 229 1.96 -17.27 5.02
N GLU A 230 2.03 -18.60 5.01
CA GLU A 230 3.12 -19.33 4.36
C GLU A 230 3.18 -19.02 2.85
N LEU A 231 2.01 -18.87 2.21
CA LEU A 231 1.89 -18.42 0.82
C LEU A 231 2.51 -17.04 0.55
N HIS A 232 2.69 -16.21 1.58
CA HIS A 232 3.25 -14.86 1.48
C HIS A 232 4.70 -14.77 1.99
N GLY A 233 5.26 -15.88 2.50
CA GLY A 233 6.61 -15.93 3.06
C GLY A 233 6.68 -15.49 4.52
N VAL A 234 7.51 -16.21 5.29
CA VAL A 234 7.78 -15.96 6.71
C VAL A 234 9.13 -15.27 6.86
N HIS A 235 9.20 -14.25 7.73
CA HIS A 235 10.42 -13.50 7.95
C HIS A 235 10.86 -13.52 9.43
N PRO A 236 12.16 -13.33 9.71
CA PRO A 236 12.63 -13.06 11.07
C PRO A 236 11.90 -11.85 11.67
N ARG A 237 11.57 -11.91 12.97
CA ARG A 237 10.77 -10.86 13.64
C ARG A 237 11.39 -9.46 13.61
N LEU A 238 12.71 -9.37 13.37
CA LEU A 238 13.44 -8.10 13.30
C LEU A 238 13.49 -7.48 11.89
N THR A 239 12.93 -8.13 10.87
CA THR A 239 13.02 -7.67 9.46
C THR A 239 12.46 -6.26 9.30
N HIS A 240 11.35 -5.96 9.96
CA HIS A 240 10.79 -4.61 10.03
C HIS A 240 11.79 -3.57 10.54
N LEU A 241 12.49 -3.86 11.64
CA LEU A 241 13.43 -2.94 12.28
C LEU A 241 14.75 -2.80 11.49
N THR A 242 15.32 -3.91 11.01
CA THR A 242 16.69 -3.95 10.48
C THR A 242 16.75 -3.83 8.96
N VAL A 243 15.69 -4.16 8.23
CA VAL A 243 15.65 -4.12 6.76
C VAL A 243 14.64 -3.09 6.28
N ASN A 244 13.36 -3.21 6.67
CA ASN A 244 12.30 -2.42 6.06
C ASN A 244 12.36 -0.94 6.45
N MET A 245 12.54 -0.61 7.74
CA MET A 245 12.64 0.80 8.16
C MET A 245 13.87 1.52 7.55
N PRO A 246 15.09 0.92 7.55
CA PRO A 246 16.23 1.50 6.83
C PRO A 246 16.02 1.61 5.32
N MET A 247 15.40 0.62 4.67
CA MET A 247 15.13 0.65 3.24
C MET A 247 14.14 1.76 2.87
N LEU A 248 13.02 1.88 3.60
CA LEU A 248 11.99 2.88 3.31
C LEU A 248 12.44 4.30 3.62
N PHE A 249 13.11 4.50 4.75
CA PHE A 249 13.32 5.84 5.31
C PHE A 249 14.79 6.26 5.39
N GLY A 250 15.72 5.35 5.09
CA GLY A 250 17.14 5.63 4.98
C GLY A 250 17.72 6.33 6.23
N PRO A 251 18.57 7.35 6.03
CA PRO A 251 19.20 8.08 7.13
C PRO A 251 18.22 8.78 8.09
N VAL A 252 17.00 9.09 7.65
CA VAL A 252 15.98 9.74 8.50
C VAL A 252 15.60 8.81 9.64
N PHE A 253 15.35 7.53 9.35
CA PHE A 253 15.01 6.55 10.39
C PHE A 253 16.18 6.27 11.33
N LEU A 254 17.39 6.07 10.81
CA LEU A 254 18.56 5.78 11.64
C LEU A 254 18.80 6.88 12.69
N VAL A 255 18.66 8.15 12.30
CA VAL A 255 18.82 9.23 13.28
C VAL A 255 17.64 9.36 14.22
N PHE A 256 16.43 9.07 13.76
CA PHE A 256 15.29 8.97 14.66
C PHE A 256 15.53 7.92 15.75
N LEU A 257 16.07 6.75 15.37
CA LEU A 257 16.44 5.66 16.28
C LEU A 257 17.56 6.06 17.25
N VAL A 258 18.66 6.64 16.77
CA VAL A 258 19.76 7.10 17.67
C VAL A 258 19.28 8.17 18.65
N LYS A 259 18.43 9.11 18.20
CA LYS A 259 17.88 10.14 19.08
C LYS A 259 16.93 9.57 20.12
N PHE A 260 16.16 8.55 19.78
CA PHE A 260 15.31 7.86 20.74
C PHE A 260 16.12 7.26 21.89
N PHE A 261 17.22 6.56 21.58
CA PHE A 261 18.09 5.98 22.62
C PHE A 261 18.87 7.03 23.42
N ARG A 262 19.30 8.13 22.79
CA ARG A 262 20.10 9.17 23.46
C ARG A 262 19.25 10.15 24.27
N TYR A 263 18.00 10.40 23.86
CA TYR A 263 17.13 11.43 24.40
C TYR A 263 15.65 10.95 24.46
N PRO A 264 15.34 9.90 25.26
CA PRO A 264 14.01 9.30 25.30
C PRO A 264 12.92 10.28 25.74
N ASP A 265 13.24 11.21 26.66
CA ASP A 265 12.25 12.09 27.30
C ASP A 265 11.78 13.27 26.43
N HIS A 266 12.51 13.60 25.36
CA HIS A 266 12.29 14.86 24.64
C HIS A 266 11.07 14.87 23.70
N SER A 267 10.51 13.71 23.33
CA SER A 267 9.14 13.62 22.80
C SER A 267 8.70 12.16 22.75
N PHE A 268 8.12 11.72 23.87
CA PHE A 268 7.51 10.41 24.03
C PHE A 268 6.45 10.14 22.96
N PHE A 269 5.54 11.11 22.73
CA PHE A 269 4.49 10.99 21.71
C PHE A 269 5.05 10.72 20.31
N GLY A 270 6.04 11.49 19.86
CA GLY A 270 6.58 11.32 18.51
C GLY A 270 7.28 9.98 18.32
N SER A 271 7.98 9.51 19.37
CA SER A 271 8.61 8.19 19.39
C SER A 271 7.56 7.07 19.38
N ALA A 272 6.47 7.22 20.16
CA ALA A 272 5.36 6.29 20.18
C ALA A 272 4.69 6.17 18.80
N CYS A 273 4.49 7.27 18.07
CA CYS A 273 3.92 7.25 16.72
C CYS A 273 4.72 6.42 15.70
N VAL A 274 6.01 6.15 15.96
CA VAL A 274 6.87 5.37 15.06
C VAL A 274 7.13 3.97 15.61
N PHE A 275 7.53 3.86 16.87
CA PHE A 275 7.96 2.59 17.45
C PHE A 275 6.81 1.70 17.91
N PHE A 276 5.65 2.25 18.32
CA PHE A 276 4.51 1.43 18.70
C PHE A 276 3.98 0.63 17.51
N PRO A 277 3.72 1.24 16.32
CA PRO A 277 3.31 0.48 15.15
C PRO A 277 4.39 -0.46 14.64
N LEU A 278 5.66 -0.04 14.69
CA LEU A 278 6.77 -0.90 14.34
C LEU A 278 6.76 -2.19 15.18
N LEU A 279 6.64 -2.08 16.51
CA LEU A 279 6.65 -3.22 17.42
C LEU A 279 5.45 -4.14 17.16
N CYS A 280 4.23 -3.59 17.12
CA CYS A 280 3.02 -4.37 16.92
C CYS A 280 3.02 -5.12 15.58
N LEU A 281 3.42 -4.47 14.49
CA LEU A 281 3.48 -5.11 13.17
C LEU A 281 4.64 -6.10 13.05
N SER A 282 5.71 -5.94 13.85
CA SER A 282 6.82 -6.90 13.90
C SER A 282 6.45 -8.22 14.62
N LEU A 283 5.29 -8.29 15.28
CA LEU A 283 4.78 -9.53 15.86
C LEU A 283 4.19 -10.46 14.79
N ALA A 284 3.80 -9.92 13.62
CA ALA A 284 3.32 -10.72 12.52
C ALA A 284 4.48 -11.54 11.89
N PRO A 285 4.24 -12.82 11.53
CA PRO A 285 5.23 -13.65 10.82
C PRO A 285 5.61 -13.08 9.45
N HIS A 286 4.62 -12.50 8.76
CA HIS A 286 4.78 -11.89 7.45
C HIS A 286 5.09 -10.38 7.60
N GLN A 287 6.16 -9.93 6.95
CA GLN A 287 6.82 -8.65 7.24
C GLN A 287 7.23 -7.89 5.98
N GLU A 288 6.25 -7.49 5.16
CA GLU A 288 6.52 -6.65 4.00
C GLU A 288 6.76 -5.17 4.36
N PRO A 289 7.62 -4.46 3.61
CA PRO A 289 7.92 -3.06 3.88
C PRO A 289 6.69 -2.15 3.78
N ARG A 290 5.74 -2.43 2.88
CA ARG A 290 4.57 -1.55 2.67
C ARG A 290 3.68 -1.40 3.91
N PHE A 291 3.67 -2.36 4.84
CA PHE A 291 2.94 -2.24 6.10
C PHE A 291 3.45 -1.08 6.98
N LEU A 292 4.71 -0.67 6.82
CA LEU A 292 5.32 0.43 7.58
C LEU A 292 5.20 1.78 6.88
N LEU A 293 4.64 1.84 5.66
CA LEU A 293 4.52 3.07 4.88
C LEU A 293 3.87 4.24 5.64
N PRO A 294 2.79 4.06 6.45
CA PRO A 294 2.19 5.16 7.20
C PRO A 294 3.16 5.84 8.17
N ALA A 295 4.20 5.15 8.64
CA ALA A 295 5.22 5.73 9.52
C ALA A 295 5.98 6.90 8.87
N ILE A 296 5.91 7.05 7.54
CA ILE A 296 6.51 8.19 6.82
C ILE A 296 6.05 9.54 7.38
N VAL A 297 4.78 9.65 7.78
CA VAL A 297 4.17 10.89 8.29
C VAL A 297 4.78 11.32 9.63
N PRO A 298 4.68 10.53 10.73
CA PRO A 298 5.28 10.91 12.00
C PRO A 298 6.81 11.04 11.89
N LEU A 299 7.46 10.19 11.09
CA LEU A 299 8.92 10.22 10.97
C LEU A 299 9.40 11.56 10.38
N HIS A 300 8.83 12.01 9.27
CA HIS A 300 9.19 13.30 8.68
C HIS A 300 8.77 14.48 9.56
N LEU A 301 7.57 14.42 10.15
CA LEU A 301 7.05 15.45 11.05
C LEU A 301 7.99 15.69 12.23
N PHE A 302 8.29 14.64 13.00
CA PHE A 302 9.09 14.77 14.23
C PHE A 302 10.58 14.96 13.95
N THR A 303 11.08 14.46 12.81
CA THR A 303 12.46 14.74 12.39
C THR A 303 12.64 16.22 12.05
N ALA A 304 11.70 16.84 11.32
CA ALA A 304 11.74 18.25 11.00
C ALA A 304 11.62 19.15 12.24
N LEU A 305 10.71 18.83 13.17
CA LEU A 305 10.53 19.58 14.42
C LEU A 305 11.79 19.61 15.29
N ARG A 306 12.58 18.53 15.26
CA ARG A 306 13.84 18.39 16.00
C ARG A 306 15.09 18.78 15.17
N GLY A 307 14.90 19.27 13.94
CA GLY A 307 15.91 19.35 12.88
C GLY A 307 17.03 20.39 13.02
N ARG A 308 17.18 21.10 14.15
CA ARG A 308 18.31 22.06 14.31
C ARG A 308 19.66 21.38 14.56
N ILE A 309 19.66 20.11 14.98
CA ILE A 309 20.86 19.43 15.49
C ILE A 309 21.12 18.19 14.63
N GLY A 310 22.05 18.30 13.67
CA GLY A 310 22.66 17.17 12.96
C GLY A 310 22.02 16.82 11.61
N ILE A 311 21.13 15.81 11.58
CA ILE A 311 20.80 15.07 10.36
C ILE A 311 20.05 15.85 9.30
N VAL A 312 19.05 16.64 9.68
CA VAL A 312 18.27 17.39 8.70
C VAL A 312 19.18 18.41 8.01
N ARG A 313 20.09 19.04 8.76
CA ARG A 313 21.15 19.89 8.19
C ARG A 313 22.15 19.07 7.35
N PHE A 314 22.52 17.87 7.77
CA PHE A 314 23.39 16.99 6.97
C PHE A 314 22.76 16.65 5.61
N LEU A 315 21.53 16.15 5.60
CA LEU A 315 20.83 15.73 4.39
C LEU A 315 20.42 16.90 3.48
N THR A 316 20.27 18.12 4.01
CA THR A 316 19.81 19.29 3.22
C THR A 316 20.89 20.34 2.91
N LYS A 317 21.94 20.46 3.73
CA LYS A 317 22.98 21.50 3.57
C LYS A 317 24.37 20.90 3.33
N ASN A 318 24.73 19.78 3.96
CA ASN A 318 26.05 19.17 3.78
C ASN A 318 26.15 18.46 2.41
N ARG A 319 27.28 18.59 1.71
CA ARG A 319 27.48 17.99 0.38
C ARG A 319 27.38 16.46 0.40
N LEU A 320 28.05 15.81 1.36
CA LEU A 320 28.02 14.36 1.51
C LEU A 320 26.62 13.87 1.88
N GLY A 321 25.96 14.54 2.82
CA GLY A 321 24.61 14.14 3.22
C GLY A 321 23.56 14.29 2.11
N LYS A 322 23.65 15.36 1.32
CA LYS A 322 22.85 15.51 0.10
C LYS A 322 23.15 14.40 -0.92
N LEU A 323 24.43 14.09 -1.15
CA LEU A 323 24.82 13.02 -2.07
C LEU A 323 24.24 11.67 -1.64
N VAL A 324 24.41 11.30 -0.36
CA VAL A 324 23.85 10.05 0.21
C VAL A 324 22.33 10.02 0.05
N TRP A 325 21.64 11.11 0.35
CA TRP A 325 20.19 11.20 0.21
C TRP A 325 19.73 11.03 -1.23
N ILE A 326 20.38 11.73 -2.18
CA ILE A 326 20.04 11.68 -3.60
C ILE A 326 20.31 10.28 -4.15
N VAL A 327 21.50 9.72 -3.91
CA VAL A 327 21.87 8.39 -4.41
C VAL A 327 20.92 7.32 -3.88
N LEU A 328 20.64 7.31 -2.58
CA LEU A 328 19.71 6.35 -1.97
C LEU A 328 18.32 6.42 -2.62
N ASN A 329 17.75 7.62 -2.75
CA ASN A 329 16.41 7.77 -3.31
C ASN A 329 16.37 7.50 -4.81
N VAL A 330 17.38 7.92 -5.59
CA VAL A 330 17.45 7.63 -7.02
C VAL A 330 17.57 6.12 -7.26
N VAL A 331 18.49 5.43 -6.57
CA VAL A 331 18.68 3.99 -6.73
C VAL A 331 17.41 3.22 -6.37
N LEU A 332 16.77 3.53 -5.24
CA LEU A 332 15.55 2.84 -4.81
C LEU A 332 14.34 3.20 -5.68
N THR A 333 14.23 4.44 -6.16
CA THR A 333 13.21 4.83 -7.13
C THR A 333 13.38 4.10 -8.46
N LEU A 334 14.60 3.99 -8.99
CA LEU A 334 14.87 3.25 -10.22
C LEU A 334 14.59 1.76 -10.04
N PHE A 335 15.06 1.16 -8.95
CA PHE A 335 14.88 -0.25 -8.67
C PHE A 335 13.40 -0.62 -8.51
N PHE A 336 12.69 -0.04 -7.54
CA PHE A 336 11.29 -0.39 -7.26
C PHE A 336 10.27 0.28 -8.20
N GLY A 337 10.61 1.44 -8.76
CA GLY A 337 9.75 2.19 -9.66
C GLY A 337 9.79 1.67 -11.10
N VAL A 338 10.97 1.26 -11.58
CA VAL A 338 11.22 0.92 -12.98
C VAL A 338 11.67 -0.52 -13.14
N LEU A 339 12.85 -0.88 -12.64
CA LEU A 339 13.52 -2.16 -12.97
C LEU A 339 12.74 -3.38 -12.48
N HIS A 340 12.21 -3.36 -11.26
CA HIS A 340 11.61 -4.56 -10.67
C HIS A 340 10.29 -4.99 -11.34
N GLN A 341 9.52 -4.04 -11.89
CA GLN A 341 8.18 -4.28 -12.47
C GLN A 341 8.07 -3.88 -13.94
N GLY A 342 9.16 -3.38 -14.53
CA GLY A 342 9.16 -2.66 -15.81
C GLY A 342 8.80 -3.52 -17.01
N GLY A 343 9.07 -4.84 -16.98
CA GLY A 343 8.69 -5.77 -18.05
C GLY A 343 7.25 -6.27 -17.95
N VAL A 344 6.70 -6.41 -16.74
CA VAL A 344 5.38 -7.04 -16.50
C VAL A 344 4.24 -6.17 -17.04
N VAL A 345 4.28 -4.86 -16.77
CA VAL A 345 3.21 -3.94 -17.18
C VAL A 345 3.12 -3.81 -18.72
N PRO A 346 4.23 -3.53 -19.44
CA PRO A 346 4.20 -3.48 -20.91
C PRO A 346 3.80 -4.82 -21.52
N MET A 347 4.29 -5.94 -21.00
CA MET A 347 3.94 -7.28 -21.52
C MET A 347 2.43 -7.52 -21.48
N LEU A 348 1.80 -7.31 -20.31
CA LEU A 348 0.36 -7.52 -20.17
C LEU A 348 -0.47 -6.57 -21.05
N LEU A 349 -0.06 -5.31 -21.17
CA LEU A 349 -0.74 -4.35 -22.05
C LEU A 349 -0.59 -4.72 -23.55
N SER A 350 0.58 -5.20 -23.96
CA SER A 350 0.82 -5.69 -25.33
C SER A 350 -0.04 -6.92 -25.63
N LEU A 351 -0.06 -7.91 -24.73
CA LEU A 351 -0.89 -9.11 -24.89
C LEU A 351 -2.39 -8.76 -24.94
N SER A 352 -2.85 -7.84 -24.08
CA SER A 352 -4.22 -7.34 -24.13
C SER A 352 -4.54 -6.67 -25.47
N SER A 353 -3.60 -5.89 -26.03
CA SER A 353 -3.78 -5.23 -27.32
C SER A 353 -3.86 -6.23 -28.48
N PHE A 354 -3.01 -7.26 -28.48
CA PHE A 354 -3.01 -8.30 -29.52
C PHE A 354 -4.33 -9.07 -29.54
N ALA A 355 -4.87 -9.42 -28.38
CA ALA A 355 -6.14 -10.12 -28.29
C ALA A 355 -7.34 -9.22 -28.67
N SER A 356 -7.30 -7.91 -28.39
CA SER A 356 -8.38 -6.99 -28.77
C SER A 356 -8.44 -6.65 -30.27
N ASN A 357 -7.30 -6.64 -30.97
CA ASN A 357 -7.20 -6.27 -32.39
C ASN A 357 -6.38 -7.29 -33.20
N PRO A 358 -6.90 -8.50 -33.48
CA PRO A 358 -6.14 -9.57 -34.11
C PRO A 358 -5.83 -9.38 -35.61
N VAL A 359 -6.31 -8.32 -36.29
CA VAL A 359 -6.37 -8.26 -37.77
C VAL A 359 -5.71 -7.04 -38.43
N GLU A 360 -5.19 -6.05 -37.71
CA GLU A 360 -4.47 -4.91 -38.33
C GLU A 360 -2.98 -4.93 -37.99
N ASN A 361 -2.14 -4.57 -39.00
CA ASN A 361 -0.69 -4.53 -38.95
C ASN A 361 -0.15 -4.08 -37.59
N ILE A 362 0.80 -4.86 -37.05
CA ILE A 362 1.49 -4.71 -35.76
C ILE A 362 2.42 -3.48 -35.78
N SER A 363 1.88 -2.34 -36.18
CA SER A 363 2.55 -1.05 -36.26
C SER A 363 1.66 -0.08 -35.52
N THR A 364 2.16 0.47 -34.41
CA THR A 364 1.56 1.56 -33.62
C THR A 364 0.65 1.17 -32.45
N THR A 365 1.20 0.46 -31.46
CA THR A 365 0.97 0.89 -30.07
C THR A 365 2.18 1.73 -29.62
N TRP A 366 2.07 2.54 -28.57
CA TRP A 366 3.20 3.32 -28.01
C TRP A 366 4.14 2.48 -27.12
N LEU A 367 3.90 1.16 -27.05
CA LEU A 367 4.65 0.17 -26.27
C LEU A 367 5.85 -0.55 -26.96
N PRO A 368 6.13 -0.44 -28.29
CA PRO A 368 7.17 -1.24 -28.97
C PRO A 368 8.59 -0.86 -28.55
N SER A 369 8.77 0.28 -27.86
CA SER A 369 10.07 0.64 -27.28
C SER A 369 10.46 -0.21 -26.08
N TYR A 370 9.50 -0.85 -25.39
CA TYR A 370 9.77 -1.66 -24.20
C TYR A 370 9.67 -3.16 -24.46
N CYS A 371 8.83 -3.59 -25.41
CA CYS A 371 8.65 -5.00 -25.74
C CYS A 371 8.93 -5.28 -27.21
N ASN A 372 9.61 -6.39 -27.47
CA ASN A 372 9.84 -6.94 -28.80
C ASN A 372 9.31 -8.39 -28.85
N PHE A 373 8.42 -8.68 -29.80
CA PHE A 373 7.79 -10.00 -30.02
C PHE A 373 8.13 -10.59 -31.41
N ASP A 374 9.38 -10.48 -31.86
CA ASP A 374 9.84 -11.01 -33.16
C ASP A 374 9.60 -12.52 -33.35
N GLY A 375 9.45 -13.29 -32.25
CA GLY A 375 9.18 -14.73 -32.29
C GLY A 375 7.70 -15.10 -32.37
N MET A 376 6.79 -14.12 -32.38
CA MET A 376 5.34 -14.35 -32.39
C MET A 376 4.80 -14.40 -33.83
N ASP A 377 4.23 -15.54 -34.22
CA ASP A 377 3.57 -15.74 -35.51
C ASP A 377 2.04 -15.64 -35.41
N ASN A 378 1.33 -15.71 -36.55
CA ASN A 378 -0.13 -15.62 -36.58
C ASN A 378 -0.83 -16.70 -35.74
N ILE A 379 -0.20 -17.88 -35.60
CA ILE A 379 -0.72 -18.98 -34.80
C ILE A 379 -0.61 -18.64 -33.31
N SER A 380 0.56 -18.22 -32.85
CA SER A 380 0.81 -17.82 -31.47
C SER A 380 -0.02 -16.60 -31.08
N LEU A 381 -0.23 -15.65 -32.00
CA LEU A 381 -1.10 -14.49 -31.79
C LEU A 381 -2.55 -14.93 -31.55
N GLY A 382 -3.05 -15.90 -32.34
CA GLY A 382 -4.39 -16.48 -32.18
C GLY A 382 -4.56 -17.27 -30.86
N MET A 383 -3.47 -17.65 -30.19
CA MET A 383 -3.52 -18.31 -28.90
C MET A 383 -3.68 -17.32 -27.72
N VAL A 384 -3.37 -16.03 -27.89
CA VAL A 384 -3.49 -15.02 -26.84
C VAL A 384 -4.93 -14.90 -26.37
N GLY A 385 -5.16 -15.01 -25.06
CA GLY A 385 -6.51 -15.03 -24.48
C GLY A 385 -7.25 -16.36 -24.61
N THR A 386 -6.60 -17.42 -25.13
CA THR A 386 -7.19 -18.76 -25.23
C THR A 386 -6.48 -19.81 -24.37
N VAL A 387 -5.14 -19.73 -24.29
CA VAL A 387 -4.29 -20.63 -23.51
C VAL A 387 -3.84 -19.97 -22.19
N PRO A 388 -3.52 -20.74 -21.14
CA PRO A 388 -3.07 -20.19 -19.87
C PRO A 388 -1.80 -19.32 -20.02
N LEU A 389 -1.74 -18.25 -19.24
CA LEU A 389 -0.59 -17.37 -19.10
C LEU A 389 0.03 -17.54 -17.72
N VAL A 390 1.22 -18.13 -17.67
CA VAL A 390 1.92 -18.53 -16.45
C VAL A 390 3.10 -17.60 -16.19
N PHE A 391 3.16 -16.99 -15.01
CA PHE A 391 4.30 -16.22 -14.51
C PHE A 391 5.04 -17.04 -13.45
N ALA A 392 6.36 -17.13 -13.56
CA ALA A 392 7.20 -17.81 -12.58
C ALA A 392 8.44 -16.97 -12.24
N LYS A 393 8.93 -17.09 -11.01
CA LYS A 393 10.14 -16.43 -10.51
C LYS A 393 10.14 -14.92 -10.71
N THR A 394 8.98 -14.27 -10.75
CA THR A 394 8.82 -12.86 -11.08
C THR A 394 7.67 -12.24 -10.29
N TYR A 395 7.49 -10.94 -10.43
CA TYR A 395 6.44 -10.19 -9.77
C TYR A 395 5.05 -10.66 -10.22
N MET A 396 4.14 -10.85 -9.24
CA MET A 396 2.75 -11.26 -9.49
C MET A 396 2.07 -10.37 -10.56
N PRO A 397 1.50 -10.96 -11.63
CA PRO A 397 0.90 -10.18 -12.71
C PRO A 397 -0.40 -9.48 -12.26
N PRO A 398 -0.49 -8.14 -12.39
CA PRO A 398 -1.73 -7.42 -12.13
C PRO A 398 -2.79 -7.74 -13.19
N ARG A 399 -3.67 -8.70 -12.87
CA ARG A 399 -4.72 -9.21 -13.77
C ARG A 399 -5.62 -8.12 -14.39
N PHE A 400 -5.83 -7.01 -13.69
CA PHE A 400 -6.63 -5.89 -14.21
C PHE A 400 -6.05 -5.26 -15.48
N LEU A 401 -4.76 -5.46 -15.78
CA LEU A 401 -4.14 -4.98 -17.03
C LEU A 401 -4.65 -5.70 -18.29
N LEU A 402 -5.27 -6.88 -18.12
CA LEU A 402 -5.91 -7.63 -19.21
C LEU A 402 -7.40 -7.25 -19.36
N SER A 403 -7.89 -6.23 -18.64
CA SER A 403 -9.26 -5.76 -18.77
C SER A 403 -9.54 -5.22 -20.17
N GLY A 404 -10.64 -5.69 -20.77
CA GLY A 404 -11.02 -5.37 -22.16
C GLY A 404 -10.52 -6.39 -23.19
N MET A 405 -9.74 -7.38 -22.78
CA MET A 405 -9.29 -8.50 -23.61
C MET A 405 -10.45 -9.48 -23.91
N THR A 406 -10.57 -9.93 -25.16
CA THR A 406 -11.46 -11.04 -25.51
C THR A 406 -10.80 -12.35 -25.08
N VAL A 407 -11.43 -13.05 -24.14
CA VAL A 407 -10.90 -14.29 -23.57
C VAL A 407 -11.87 -15.45 -23.72
N LYS A 408 -11.35 -16.65 -23.94
CA LYS A 408 -12.14 -17.89 -23.77
C LYS A 408 -12.34 -18.16 -22.29
N SER A 409 -13.40 -18.88 -21.93
CA SER A 409 -13.68 -19.29 -20.55
C SER A 409 -12.56 -20.13 -19.91
N SER A 410 -11.73 -20.79 -20.73
CA SER A 410 -10.55 -21.56 -20.31
C SER A 410 -9.31 -20.72 -20.00
N PHE A 411 -9.30 -19.43 -20.35
CA PHE A 411 -8.13 -18.57 -20.15
C PHE A 411 -7.90 -18.27 -18.67
N GLN A 412 -6.69 -18.51 -18.20
CA GLN A 412 -6.30 -18.25 -16.82
C GLN A 412 -4.94 -17.56 -16.76
N VAL A 413 -4.79 -16.65 -15.78
CA VAL A 413 -3.50 -16.07 -15.42
C VAL A 413 -3.02 -16.70 -14.13
N VAL A 414 -1.95 -17.48 -14.25
CA VAL A 414 -1.39 -18.30 -13.18
C VAL A 414 -0.10 -17.65 -12.72
N ASP A 415 0.05 -17.49 -11.42
CA ASP A 415 1.30 -17.08 -10.79
C ASP A 415 1.81 -18.26 -9.97
N VAL A 416 2.95 -18.83 -10.36
CA VAL A 416 3.59 -19.92 -9.61
C VAL A 416 4.63 -19.40 -8.61
N ALA A 417 4.79 -18.07 -8.50
CA ALA A 417 5.72 -17.39 -7.61
C ALA A 417 7.12 -18.03 -7.69
N GLY A 418 7.71 -18.34 -6.53
CA GLY A 418 9.02 -18.95 -6.41
C GLY A 418 9.07 -20.47 -6.58
N ASN A 419 7.95 -21.16 -6.80
CA ASN A 419 7.90 -22.63 -6.77
C ASN A 419 8.50 -23.26 -8.04
N SER A 420 9.17 -24.40 -7.87
CA SER A 420 9.72 -25.21 -8.97
C SER A 420 8.65 -26.02 -9.70
N ALA A 421 8.95 -26.36 -10.95
CA ALA A 421 8.32 -27.29 -11.91
C ALA A 421 7.16 -28.22 -11.49
N ALA A 422 7.20 -28.85 -10.31
CA ALA A 422 6.22 -29.87 -9.89
C ALA A 422 4.78 -29.34 -9.89
N GLY A 423 4.58 -28.09 -9.45
CA GLY A 423 3.26 -27.44 -9.50
C GLY A 423 2.84 -27.06 -10.92
N LEU A 424 3.80 -26.83 -11.83
CA LEU A 424 3.49 -26.50 -13.22
C LEU A 424 3.07 -27.74 -14.02
N SER A 425 3.65 -28.92 -13.77
CA SER A 425 3.20 -30.18 -14.40
C SER A 425 1.79 -30.60 -13.96
N GLU A 426 1.42 -30.31 -12.71
CA GLU A 426 0.08 -30.56 -12.18
C GLU A 426 -0.94 -29.54 -12.72
N LEU A 427 -0.51 -28.28 -12.89
CA LEU A 427 -1.35 -27.18 -13.37
C LEU A 427 -1.48 -27.12 -14.89
N LEU A 428 -0.46 -27.59 -15.63
CA LEU A 428 -0.54 -27.94 -17.05
C LEU A 428 -1.29 -29.26 -17.28
N GLY A 429 -1.66 -29.97 -16.20
CA GLY A 429 -2.68 -31.00 -16.17
C GLY A 429 -2.63 -31.97 -17.35
N LEU A 430 -1.93 -33.08 -17.14
CA LEU A 430 -2.12 -34.32 -17.91
C LEU A 430 -3.59 -34.82 -17.96
N ASP A 431 -4.54 -34.14 -17.30
CA ASP A 431 -5.99 -34.40 -17.28
C ASP A 431 -6.87 -33.32 -17.95
N VAL A 432 -6.30 -32.26 -18.56
CA VAL A 432 -7.05 -31.27 -19.37
C VAL A 432 -6.40 -31.20 -20.77
N PRO A 433 -7.14 -31.05 -21.88
CA PRO A 433 -6.57 -31.05 -23.22
C PRO A 433 -5.87 -29.71 -23.55
N VAL A 434 -4.96 -29.24 -22.70
CA VAL A 434 -4.21 -28.01 -22.95
C VAL A 434 -2.87 -28.38 -23.58
N SER A 435 -2.84 -28.38 -24.91
CA SER A 435 -1.64 -28.70 -25.69
C SER A 435 -0.57 -27.59 -25.68
N ALA A 436 -0.86 -26.42 -25.08
CA ALA A 436 -0.03 -25.22 -25.14
C ALA A 436 -0.26 -24.26 -23.96
N ALA A 437 0.79 -23.58 -23.49
CA ALA A 437 0.72 -22.50 -22.50
C ALA A 437 1.78 -21.41 -22.77
N PHE A 438 1.50 -20.18 -22.36
CA PHE A 438 2.49 -19.11 -22.34
C PHE A 438 3.21 -19.09 -20.99
N LEU A 439 4.53 -19.11 -21.02
CA LEU A 439 5.40 -19.06 -19.84
C LEU A 439 6.20 -17.76 -19.85
N VAL A 440 6.09 -16.99 -18.77
CA VAL A 440 6.75 -15.71 -18.57
C VAL A 440 7.82 -15.85 -17.49
N LEU A 441 9.06 -15.55 -17.84
CA LEU A 441 10.23 -15.71 -16.96
C LEU A 441 11.13 -14.48 -17.01
N PRO A 442 11.80 -14.11 -15.90
CA PRO A 442 12.98 -13.24 -15.98
C PRO A 442 14.04 -13.90 -16.85
N ALA A 443 14.78 -13.10 -17.62
CA ALA A 443 15.82 -13.61 -18.50
C ALA A 443 16.97 -14.32 -17.74
N SER A 444 17.15 -14.00 -16.46
CA SER A 444 18.10 -14.66 -15.57
C SER A 444 17.72 -16.11 -15.22
N VAL A 445 16.45 -16.50 -15.43
CA VAL A 445 15.95 -17.84 -15.15
C VAL A 445 15.87 -18.64 -16.44
N GLU A 446 16.49 -19.82 -16.44
CA GLU A 446 16.40 -20.70 -17.58
C GLU A 446 15.10 -21.51 -17.58
N VAL A 447 14.53 -21.73 -18.77
CA VAL A 447 13.27 -22.48 -18.93
C VAL A 447 13.37 -23.89 -18.33
N ARG A 448 14.54 -24.53 -18.42
CA ARG A 448 14.78 -25.89 -17.89
C ARG A 448 14.64 -26.01 -16.38
N ASP A 449 14.81 -24.91 -15.65
CA ASP A 449 14.70 -24.87 -14.19
C ASP A 449 13.23 -24.85 -13.74
N VAL A 450 12.33 -24.50 -14.66
CA VAL A 450 10.89 -24.38 -14.44
C VAL A 450 10.11 -25.47 -15.17
N VAL A 451 10.56 -25.92 -16.33
CA VAL A 451 9.97 -26.99 -17.14
C VAL A 451 11.01 -28.09 -17.37
N PRO A 452 10.93 -29.26 -16.72
CA PRO A 452 11.91 -30.33 -16.87
C PRO A 452 11.85 -30.94 -18.27
N PHE A 453 13.00 -31.21 -18.89
CA PHE A 453 13.11 -31.80 -20.24
C PHE A 453 12.40 -33.16 -20.39
N SER A 454 12.16 -33.90 -19.31
CA SER A 454 11.48 -35.21 -19.32
C SER A 454 9.97 -35.14 -19.56
N SER A 455 9.42 -33.97 -19.91
CA SER A 455 7.97 -33.72 -20.00
C SER A 455 7.37 -33.81 -21.41
N GLY A 456 8.16 -34.09 -22.46
CA GLY A 456 7.65 -34.14 -23.84
C GLY A 456 7.11 -32.79 -24.32
N LEU A 457 7.72 -31.69 -23.85
CA LEU A 457 7.32 -30.31 -24.14
C LEU A 457 8.39 -29.62 -25.00
N SER A 458 7.96 -29.00 -26.10
CA SER A 458 8.77 -28.06 -26.90
C SER A 458 8.59 -26.63 -26.38
N THR A 459 9.67 -25.85 -26.42
CA THR A 459 9.66 -24.47 -25.93
C THR A 459 10.24 -23.53 -27.00
N SER A 460 9.51 -22.47 -27.35
CA SER A 460 9.98 -21.43 -28.26
C SER A 460 9.87 -20.05 -27.61
N LYS A 461 10.90 -19.20 -27.77
CA LYS A 461 10.87 -17.82 -27.27
C LYS A 461 10.09 -16.94 -28.24
N LEU A 462 9.04 -16.29 -27.75
CA LEU A 462 8.16 -15.45 -28.56
C LEU A 462 8.52 -13.96 -28.48
N GLY A 463 9.06 -13.52 -27.35
CA GLY A 463 9.40 -12.12 -27.16
C GLY A 463 10.06 -11.81 -25.84
N ARG A 464 10.34 -10.52 -25.63
CA ARG A 464 10.95 -9.99 -24.41
C ARG A 464 10.50 -8.56 -24.15
N CYS A 465 10.45 -8.18 -22.87
CA CYS A 465 10.17 -6.82 -22.41
C CYS A 465 11.27 -6.33 -21.47
N PHE A 466 11.84 -5.16 -21.76
CA PHE A 466 12.89 -4.49 -20.99
C PHE A 466 12.37 -3.15 -20.42
N PRO A 467 12.82 -2.70 -19.24
CA PRO A 467 13.70 -3.40 -18.30
C PRO A 467 12.92 -4.26 -17.29
N HIS A 468 13.50 -5.38 -16.86
CA HIS A 468 12.94 -6.18 -15.77
C HIS A 468 14.04 -6.85 -14.93
N ILE A 469 13.90 -6.81 -13.59
CA ILE A 469 14.73 -7.56 -12.64
C ILE A 469 13.82 -8.24 -11.62
N SER A 470 13.98 -9.54 -11.44
CA SER A 470 13.28 -10.24 -10.37
C SER A 470 14.01 -10.10 -9.04
N THR A 471 13.27 -9.97 -7.94
CA THR A 471 13.82 -10.12 -6.59
C THR A 471 13.84 -11.58 -6.13
N GLU A 472 13.14 -12.47 -6.84
CA GLU A 472 13.16 -13.91 -6.57
C GLU A 472 14.37 -14.61 -7.20
N ASP A 473 14.95 -13.99 -8.22
CA ASP A 473 16.20 -14.38 -8.87
C ASP A 473 16.98 -13.11 -9.25
N LEU A 474 17.76 -12.59 -8.30
CA LEU A 474 18.42 -11.30 -8.44
C LEU A 474 19.69 -11.42 -9.29
N SER A 475 19.59 -11.12 -10.58
CA SER A 475 20.71 -10.99 -11.50
C SER A 475 20.82 -9.57 -12.08
N PHE A 476 22.05 -9.09 -12.23
CA PHE A 476 22.38 -7.80 -12.87
C PHE A 476 23.02 -7.96 -14.25
N GLU A 477 23.02 -9.18 -14.79
CA GLU A 477 23.56 -9.44 -16.14
C GLU A 477 22.48 -9.30 -17.21
N GLN A 478 21.24 -9.66 -16.88
CA GLN A 478 20.12 -9.66 -17.81
C GLN A 478 18.94 -8.90 -17.22
N PHE A 479 18.39 -7.97 -18.01
CA PHE A 479 17.36 -7.03 -17.56
C PHE A 479 16.07 -7.14 -18.39
N SER A 480 15.62 -8.34 -18.73
CA SER A 480 14.37 -8.52 -19.48
C SER A 480 13.45 -9.57 -18.87
N LEU A 481 12.16 -9.42 -19.18
CA LEU A 481 11.13 -10.40 -18.94
C LEU A 481 10.81 -11.06 -20.28
N ASP A 482 11.06 -12.35 -20.37
CA ASP A 482 10.93 -13.13 -21.58
C ASP A 482 9.60 -13.88 -21.61
N LEU A 483 9.00 -13.99 -22.81
CA LEU A 483 7.78 -14.76 -23.07
C LEU A 483 8.14 -15.98 -23.92
N TYR A 484 7.74 -17.15 -23.44
CA TYR A 484 7.92 -18.44 -24.10
C TYR A 484 6.57 -19.09 -24.39
N LEU A 485 6.50 -19.86 -25.48
CA LEU A 485 5.43 -20.78 -25.78
C LEU A 485 5.90 -22.19 -25.43
N VAL A 486 5.14 -22.87 -24.58
CA VAL A 486 5.39 -24.24 -24.17
C VAL A 486 4.29 -25.10 -24.79
N GLN A 487 4.65 -26.10 -25.57
CA GLN A 487 3.70 -26.97 -26.30
C GLN A 487 4.08 -28.43 -26.16
N ARG A 488 3.10 -29.34 -26.24
CA ARG A 488 3.40 -30.78 -26.28
C ARG A 488 3.98 -31.18 -27.63
N THR A 489 5.08 -31.92 -27.64
CA THR A 489 5.68 -32.41 -28.89
C THR A 489 4.71 -33.38 -29.58
N PRO A 490 4.34 -33.16 -30.86
CA PRO A 490 3.50 -34.08 -31.59
C PRO A 490 4.26 -35.39 -31.86
N GLY A 491 3.91 -36.48 -31.16
CA GLY A 491 4.47 -37.81 -31.43
C GLY A 491 4.70 -38.72 -30.22
N GLU A 492 4.74 -38.20 -29.00
CA GLU A 492 4.86 -39.03 -27.78
C GLU A 492 3.47 -39.27 -27.18
N ALA A 493 2.79 -40.28 -27.72
CA ALA A 493 1.73 -40.98 -26.99
C ALA A 493 2.40 -41.80 -25.88
N LEU A 494 1.82 -41.74 -24.67
CA LEU A 494 2.19 -42.55 -23.51
C LEU A 494 2.15 -44.06 -23.83
#